data_AF-A0A067C4S6-F1
#
_entry.id   AF-A0A067C4S6-F1
#
_cell.length_a   1.000
_cell.length_b   1.000
_cell.length_c   1.000
_cell.angle_alpha   90.00
_cell.angle_beta   90.00
_cell.angle_gamma   90.00
#
_symmetry.space_group_name_H-M   'P 1'
#
loop_
_entity.id
_entity.type
_entity.pdbx_description
1 polymer ?
#
loop_
_entity_poly.entity_id
_entity_poly.type
_entity_poly.pdbx_seq_one_letter_code
_entity_poly.pdbx_strand_id
1 'polypeptide(L)'
;MSATRLPLRFQCPLCLELLASPVQLPCCKKHLCLGCFDRSIAITSTSCAFCRNRIIGFARRKTNKVDEAFAAEIQARTHGLGEITFEEETTPPTDQIPAKPGELHAYYEECKSQRAQALLAQETEALEKTLAFLQTDPDFTDVLHVQEAALSASTPQPSSSKLYSIFSSTSQRRPTKNVLSSQKKVVVV
;
A
#
# COMPACT_ATOMS: atom_id res chain seq x y z
N MET A 1 35.68 12.33 -22.40
CA MET A 1 35.39 13.35 -21.37
C MET A 1 35.45 12.65 -20.03
N SER A 2 36.29 13.12 -19.12
CA SER A 2 36.56 12.43 -17.86
C SER A 2 35.41 12.72 -16.88
N ALA A 3 34.58 11.72 -16.59
CA ALA A 3 33.55 11.84 -15.56
C ALA A 3 34.22 12.09 -14.22
N THR A 4 33.79 13.13 -13.51
CA THR A 4 34.33 13.43 -12.17
C THR A 4 33.41 12.83 -11.13
N ARG A 5 33.99 12.10 -10.18
CA ARG A 5 33.27 11.54 -9.04
C ARG A 5 33.27 12.54 -7.90
N LEU A 6 32.08 12.91 -7.44
CA LEU A 6 31.86 13.81 -6.32
C LEU A 6 31.28 13.04 -5.12
N PRO A 7 31.65 13.41 -3.89
CA PRO A 7 31.01 12.86 -2.70
C PRO A 7 29.49 13.08 -2.66
N LEU A 8 28.74 12.12 -2.12
CA LEU A 8 27.26 12.19 -1.98
C LEU A 8 26.76 13.41 -1.20
N ARG A 9 27.58 14.00 -0.34
CA ARG A 9 27.22 15.23 0.38
C ARG A 9 26.97 16.43 -0.54
N PHE A 10 27.44 16.39 -1.78
CA PHE A 10 27.14 17.42 -2.79
C PHE A 10 25.89 17.11 -3.62
N GLN A 11 25.29 15.94 -3.44
CA GLN A 11 24.05 15.54 -4.09
C GLN A 11 22.85 15.96 -3.26
N CYS A 12 21.86 16.56 -3.91
CA CYS A 12 20.58 16.84 -3.30
C CYS A 12 19.79 15.52 -3.15
N PRO A 13 19.38 15.13 -1.95
CA PRO A 13 18.62 13.90 -1.74
C PRO A 13 17.18 13.93 -2.29
N LEU A 14 16.70 15.09 -2.77
CA LEU A 14 15.35 15.22 -3.35
C LEU A 14 15.34 15.21 -4.87
N CYS A 15 16.25 15.95 -5.52
CA CYS A 15 16.34 15.95 -6.99
C CYS A 15 17.44 15.07 -7.56
N LEU A 16 18.31 14.52 -6.70
CA LEU A 16 19.45 13.66 -7.07
C LEU A 16 20.50 14.35 -7.97
N GLU A 17 20.43 15.67 -8.09
CA GLU A 17 21.38 16.52 -8.81
C GLU A 17 22.36 17.21 -7.85
N LEU A 18 23.35 17.89 -8.40
CA LEU A 18 24.27 18.74 -7.64
C LEU A 18 23.49 19.82 -6.88
N LEU A 19 23.86 20.07 -5.63
CA LEU A 19 23.22 21.06 -4.77
C LEU A 19 23.33 22.49 -5.35
N ALA A 20 22.24 22.97 -5.93
CA ALA A 20 22.08 24.36 -6.34
C ALA A 20 21.54 25.20 -5.17
N SER A 21 22.33 26.17 -4.70
CA SER A 21 22.02 26.99 -3.52
C SER A 21 21.68 26.14 -2.28
N PRO A 22 22.68 25.46 -1.70
CA PRO A 22 22.47 24.51 -0.61
C PRO A 22 21.88 25.19 0.64
N VAL A 23 20.82 24.61 1.19
CA VAL A 23 20.18 25.00 2.45
C VAL A 23 20.41 23.91 3.47
N GLN A 24 20.97 24.26 4.62
CA GLN A 24 21.16 23.31 5.72
C GLN A 24 19.91 23.25 6.61
N LEU A 25 19.35 22.06 6.78
CA LEU A 25 18.22 21.86 7.69
C LEU A 25 18.67 21.90 9.17
N PRO A 26 17.95 22.62 10.04
CA PRO A 26 18.34 22.75 11.45
C PRO A 26 18.15 21.44 12.25
N CYS A 27 17.28 20.55 11.79
CA CYS A 27 16.90 19.34 12.52
C CYS A 27 17.84 18.15 12.30
N CYS A 28 18.30 17.93 11.07
CA CYS A 28 19.10 16.77 10.70
C CYS A 28 20.45 17.14 10.06
N LYS A 29 20.76 18.45 9.96
CA LYS A 29 21.98 18.99 9.36
C LYS A 29 22.25 18.55 7.91
N LYS A 30 21.25 17.97 7.23
CA LYS A 30 21.30 17.60 5.81
C LYS A 30 21.14 18.84 4.94
N HIS A 31 21.78 18.85 3.78
CA HIS A 31 21.69 19.91 2.78
C HIS A 31 20.72 19.55 1.65
N LEU A 32 20.00 20.55 1.14
CA LEU A 32 19.11 20.44 -0.03
C LEU A 32 19.23 21.68 -0.90
N CYS A 33 18.83 21.61 -2.17
CA CYS A 33 18.66 22.81 -2.98
C CYS A 33 17.57 23.71 -2.38
N LEU A 34 17.76 25.04 -2.43
CA LEU A 34 16.75 26.01 -1.99
C LEU A 34 15.38 25.76 -2.65
N GLY A 35 15.37 25.51 -3.97
CA GLY A 35 14.13 25.21 -4.69
C GLY A 35 13.48 23.89 -4.26
N CYS A 36 14.26 22.88 -3.88
CA CYS A 36 13.74 21.62 -3.34
C CYS A 36 13.18 21.82 -1.92
N PHE A 37 13.83 22.65 -1.10
CA PHE A 37 13.37 23.03 0.22
C PHE A 37 12.03 23.77 0.14
N ASP A 38 11.91 24.81 -0.68
CA ASP A 38 10.67 25.58 -0.83
C ASP A 38 9.52 24.73 -1.33
N ARG A 39 9.77 23.86 -2.33
CA ARG A 39 8.79 22.90 -2.84
C ARG A 39 8.37 21.90 -1.76
N SER A 40 9.32 21.40 -0.96
CA SER A 40 9.01 20.46 0.12
C SER A 40 8.09 21.07 1.17
N ILE A 41 8.33 22.33 1.56
CA ILE A 41 7.50 23.03 2.55
C ILE A 41 6.10 23.33 2.01
N ALA A 42 6.00 23.67 0.71
CA ALA A 42 4.72 23.90 0.07
C ALA A 42 3.83 22.64 0.10
N ILE A 43 4.43 21.45 0.00
CA ILE A 43 3.70 20.16 0.01
C ILE A 43 3.43 19.66 1.44
N THR A 44 4.46 19.60 2.30
CA THR A 44 4.36 18.94 3.61
C THR A 44 3.81 19.84 4.71
N SER A 45 3.51 21.11 4.39
CA SER A 45 2.96 22.11 5.30
C SER A 45 3.78 22.36 6.56
N THR A 46 5.11 22.07 6.54
CA THR A 46 6.20 22.50 7.48
C THR A 46 6.96 21.42 8.26
N SER A 47 6.92 20.16 7.82
CA SER A 47 7.78 19.09 8.35
C SER A 47 8.98 18.83 7.43
N CYS A 48 10.11 18.45 8.03
CA CYS A 48 11.29 17.99 7.32
C CYS A 48 10.99 16.67 6.58
N ALA A 49 11.36 16.58 5.30
CA ALA A 49 11.15 15.39 4.48
C ALA A 49 11.93 14.14 4.95
N PHE A 50 13.01 14.32 5.74
CA PHE A 50 13.85 13.21 6.20
C PHE A 50 13.50 12.73 7.60
N CYS A 51 13.46 13.64 8.58
CA CYS A 51 13.26 13.27 9.98
C CYS A 51 11.87 13.62 10.52
N ARG A 52 10.96 14.15 9.69
CA ARG A 52 9.58 14.55 10.04
C ARG A 52 9.46 15.59 11.17
N ASN A 53 10.58 16.10 11.70
CA ASN A 53 10.59 17.19 12.67
C ASN A 53 10.04 18.49 12.07
N ARG A 54 9.37 19.29 12.91
CA ARG A 54 8.77 20.56 12.52
C ARG A 54 9.85 21.62 12.29
N ILE A 55 9.79 22.27 11.13
CA ILE A 55 10.78 23.29 10.71
C ILE A 55 10.14 24.66 10.41
N ILE A 56 8.91 24.91 10.90
CA ILE A 56 8.15 26.17 10.69
C ILE A 56 8.99 27.42 10.91
N GLY A 57 9.64 27.52 12.07
CA GLY A 57 10.37 28.73 12.46
C GLY A 57 11.57 29.00 11.56
N PHE A 58 12.12 27.95 10.94
CA PHE A 58 13.17 28.09 9.93
C PHE A 58 12.60 28.44 8.56
N ALA A 59 11.53 27.76 8.14
CA ALA A 59 10.85 28.02 6.87
C ALA A 59 10.37 29.48 6.72
N ARG A 60 9.75 30.04 7.77
CA ARG A 60 9.16 31.39 7.74
C ARG A 60 10.15 32.53 7.89
N ARG A 61 11.41 32.26 8.27
CA ARG A 61 12.43 33.31 8.39
C ARG A 61 12.73 33.91 7.00
N LYS A 62 12.77 35.25 6.94
CA LYS A 62 13.16 36.02 5.74
C LYS A 62 14.68 36.13 5.56
N THR A 63 15.46 35.56 6.46
CA THR A 63 16.92 35.55 6.35
C THR A 63 17.36 34.67 5.19
N ASN A 64 18.56 34.94 4.66
CA ASN A 64 19.21 34.02 3.74
C ASN A 64 19.35 32.65 4.42
N LYS A 65 18.85 31.60 3.75
CA LYS A 65 18.89 30.21 4.23
C LYS A 65 20.01 29.40 3.56
N VAL A 66 20.69 29.99 2.59
CA VAL A 66 21.75 29.36 1.82
C VAL A 66 23.02 29.32 2.66
N ASP A 67 23.63 28.15 2.71
CA ASP A 67 24.95 27.92 3.28
C ASP A 67 26.00 28.36 2.25
N GLU A 68 26.40 29.63 2.32
CA GLU A 68 27.32 30.25 1.36
C GLU A 68 28.71 29.59 1.38
N ALA A 69 29.18 29.15 2.55
CA ALA A 69 30.45 28.44 2.68
C ALA A 69 30.41 27.09 1.93
N PHE A 70 29.31 26.35 2.08
CA PHE A 70 29.15 25.08 1.37
C PHE A 70 28.91 25.26 -0.13
N ALA A 71 28.19 26.33 -0.52
CA ALA A 71 28.03 26.69 -1.93
C ALA A 71 29.38 27.00 -2.60
N ALA A 72 30.27 27.74 -1.92
CA ALA A 72 31.61 28.02 -2.40
C ALA A 72 32.48 26.76 -2.50
N GLU A 73 32.36 25.84 -1.54
CA GLU A 73 33.05 24.53 -1.59
C GLU A 73 32.62 23.72 -2.82
N ILE A 74 31.31 23.65 -3.08
CA ILE A 74 30.77 22.95 -4.25
C ILE A 74 31.33 23.58 -5.53
N GLN A 75 31.22 24.90 -5.67
CA GLN A 75 31.69 25.62 -6.86
C GLN A 75 33.19 25.42 -7.11
N ALA A 76 34.02 25.51 -6.07
CA ALA A 76 35.47 25.29 -6.19
C ALA A 76 35.81 23.88 -6.71
N ARG A 77 35.00 22.88 -6.35
CA ARG A 77 35.19 21.49 -6.81
C ARG A 77 34.57 21.21 -8.17
N THR A 78 33.54 21.95 -8.57
CA THR A 78 32.81 21.69 -9.83
C THR A 78 33.15 22.65 -10.97
N HIS A 79 33.96 23.68 -10.71
CA HIS A 79 34.34 24.65 -11.74
C HIS A 79 35.08 23.99 -12.90
N GLY A 80 34.52 24.10 -14.11
CA GLY A 80 35.11 23.55 -15.34
C GLY A 80 34.91 22.05 -15.53
N LEU A 81 34.13 21.39 -14.67
CA LEU A 81 33.76 19.99 -14.85
C LEU A 81 32.58 19.85 -15.83
N GLY A 82 32.64 18.82 -16.68
CA GLY A 82 31.54 18.43 -17.56
C GLY A 82 30.58 17.49 -16.85
N GLU A 83 30.68 16.20 -17.15
CA GLU A 83 29.80 15.18 -16.58
C GLU A 83 30.16 14.87 -15.11
N ILE A 84 29.20 15.15 -14.23
CA ILE A 84 29.30 14.92 -12.78
C ILE A 84 28.64 13.60 -12.44
N THR A 85 29.38 12.73 -11.77
CA THR A 85 28.88 11.48 -11.18
C THR A 85 29.06 11.54 -9.67
N PHE A 86 28.16 10.93 -8.90
CA PHE A 86 28.31 10.86 -7.46
C PHE A 86 28.93 9.53 -7.04
N GLU A 87 29.71 9.54 -5.97
CA GLU A 87 30.20 8.32 -5.34
C GLU A 87 29.01 7.48 -4.89
N GLU A 88 28.89 6.25 -5.37
CA GLU A 88 27.91 5.32 -4.84
C GLU A 88 28.36 4.92 -3.43
N GLU A 89 27.48 5.04 -2.43
CA GLU A 89 27.75 4.52 -1.10
C GLU A 89 27.90 3.01 -1.26
N THR A 90 29.13 2.52 -1.35
CA THR A 90 29.48 1.12 -1.12
C THR A 90 29.32 0.82 0.37
N THR A 91 28.16 1.15 0.95
CA THR A 91 27.68 0.34 2.05
C THR A 91 27.52 -1.05 1.46
N PRO A 92 28.29 -2.06 1.92
CA PRO A 92 27.95 -3.42 1.57
C PRO A 92 26.47 -3.56 1.91
N PRO A 93 25.66 -4.11 1.00
CA PRO A 93 24.26 -4.32 1.27
C PRO A 93 24.16 -4.93 2.66
N THR A 94 23.39 -4.31 3.55
CA THR A 94 23.01 -4.99 4.79
C THR A 94 21.99 -6.07 4.40
N ASP A 95 22.43 -7.00 3.56
CA ASP A 95 21.69 -8.14 3.04
C ASP A 95 21.64 -9.26 4.08
N GLN A 96 22.04 -8.98 5.32
CA GLN A 96 21.71 -9.81 6.45
C GLN A 96 20.23 -9.60 6.80
N ILE A 97 19.34 -9.88 5.85
CA ILE A 97 18.00 -10.34 6.18
C ILE A 97 18.25 -11.56 7.08
N PRO A 98 17.85 -11.51 8.37
CA PRO A 98 18.21 -12.55 9.33
C PRO A 98 17.61 -13.92 8.99
N ALA A 99 16.66 -13.95 8.05
CA ALA A 99 16.05 -15.15 7.54
C ALA A 99 16.88 -15.74 6.39
N LYS A 100 17.10 -17.06 6.41
CA LYS A 100 17.72 -17.77 5.29
C LYS A 100 16.81 -17.68 4.05
N PRO A 101 17.38 -17.81 2.83
CA PRO A 101 16.59 -17.85 1.61
C PRO A 101 15.44 -18.87 1.71
N GLY A 102 14.21 -18.41 1.52
CA GLY A 102 13.00 -19.24 1.56
C GLY A 102 12.32 -19.41 2.92
N GLU A 103 12.97 -19.09 4.05
CA GLU A 103 12.36 -19.24 5.38
C GLU A 103 11.10 -18.39 5.55
N LEU A 104 11.14 -17.14 5.08
CA LEU A 104 9.98 -16.24 5.12
C LEU A 104 8.82 -16.77 4.27
N HIS A 105 9.11 -17.43 3.14
CA HIS A 105 8.09 -18.00 2.27
C HIS A 105 7.43 -19.21 2.91
N ALA A 106 8.24 -20.10 3.52
CA ALA A 106 7.73 -21.26 4.26
C ALA A 106 6.83 -20.83 5.42
N TYR A 107 7.27 -19.85 6.22
CA TYR A 107 6.47 -19.28 7.31
C TYR A 107 5.14 -18.69 6.80
N TYR A 108 5.18 -17.97 5.68
CA TYR A 108 3.97 -17.41 5.07
C TYR A 108 2.97 -18.49 4.63
N GLU A 109 3.42 -19.51 3.91
CA GLU A 109 2.52 -20.60 3.46
C GLU A 109 1.97 -21.40 4.66
N GLU A 110 2.77 -21.59 5.71
CA GLU A 110 2.30 -22.21 6.95
C GLU A 110 1.18 -21.36 7.60
N CYS A 111 1.40 -20.07 7.83
CA CYS A 111 0.39 -19.18 8.39
C CYS A 111 -0.89 -19.14 7.54
N LYS A 112 -0.74 -19.13 6.21
CA LYS A 112 -1.87 -19.17 5.28
C LYS A 112 -2.65 -20.49 5.38
N SER A 113 -1.96 -21.62 5.50
CA SER A 113 -2.57 -22.94 5.65
C SER A 113 -3.30 -23.09 6.99
N GLN A 114 -2.70 -22.63 8.09
CA GLN A 114 -3.32 -22.64 9.42
C GLN A 114 -4.59 -21.78 9.45
N ARG A 115 -4.55 -20.60 8.83
CA ARG A 115 -5.73 -19.74 8.70
C ARG A 115 -6.84 -20.38 7.87
N ALA A 116 -6.49 -21.05 6.77
CA ALA A 116 -7.46 -21.76 5.95
C ALA A 116 -8.11 -22.93 6.72
N GLN A 117 -7.32 -23.71 7.48
CA GLN A 117 -7.82 -24.79 8.32
C GLN A 117 -8.75 -24.28 9.42
N ALA A 118 -8.39 -23.17 10.08
CA ALA A 118 -9.23 -22.56 11.12
C ALA A 118 -10.58 -22.09 10.57
N LEU A 119 -10.61 -21.52 9.36
CA LEU A 119 -11.86 -21.14 8.69
C LEU A 119 -12.70 -22.37 8.35
N LEU A 120 -12.10 -23.41 7.77
CA LEU A 120 -12.81 -24.65 7.45
C LEU A 120 -13.39 -25.32 8.71
N ALA A 121 -12.63 -25.36 9.81
CA ALA A 121 -13.10 -25.92 11.08
C ALA A 121 -14.30 -25.13 11.65
N GLN A 122 -14.27 -23.80 11.54
CA GLN A 122 -15.39 -22.96 11.95
C GLN A 122 -16.63 -23.19 11.07
N GLU A 123 -16.45 -23.32 9.76
CA GLU A 123 -17.53 -23.64 8.82
C GLU A 123 -18.12 -25.02 9.11
N THR A 124 -17.31 -26.04 9.35
CA THR A 124 -17.80 -27.39 9.69
C THR A 124 -18.55 -27.41 11.01
N GLU A 125 -18.02 -26.75 12.05
CA GLU A 125 -18.70 -26.68 13.34
C GLU A 125 -20.03 -25.92 13.25
N ALA A 126 -20.08 -24.83 12.47
CA ALA A 126 -21.31 -24.09 12.22
C ALA A 126 -22.34 -24.96 11.49
N LEU A 127 -21.91 -25.69 10.46
CA LEU A 127 -22.76 -26.61 9.71
C LEU A 127 -23.31 -27.73 10.59
N GLU A 128 -22.47 -28.38 11.39
CA GLU A 128 -22.86 -29.43 12.33
C GLU A 128 -23.90 -28.94 13.33
N LYS A 129 -23.72 -27.74 13.89
CA LYS A 129 -24.71 -27.12 14.79
C LYS A 129 -26.05 -26.89 14.09
N THR A 130 -26.04 -26.39 12.86
CA THR A 130 -27.28 -26.25 12.09
C THR A 130 -27.94 -27.58 11.76
N LEU A 131 -27.17 -28.62 11.42
CA LEU A 131 -27.71 -29.95 11.16
C LEU A 131 -28.32 -30.57 12.42
N ALA A 132 -27.63 -30.47 13.56
CA ALA A 132 -28.15 -30.95 14.84
C ALA A 132 -29.43 -30.23 15.24
N PHE A 133 -29.49 -28.91 15.06
CA PHE A 133 -30.71 -28.12 15.30
C PHE A 133 -31.88 -28.63 14.45
N LEU A 134 -31.68 -28.81 13.15
CA LEU A 134 -32.72 -29.30 12.23
C LEU A 134 -33.18 -30.72 12.55
N GLN A 135 -32.27 -31.61 12.97
CA GLN A 135 -32.62 -32.98 13.36
C GLN A 135 -33.41 -33.07 14.66
N THR A 136 -33.38 -32.03 15.49
CA THR A 136 -34.11 -32.01 16.77
C THR A 136 -35.55 -31.49 16.57
N ASP A 137 -35.88 -30.92 15.41
CA ASP A 137 -37.19 -30.35 15.11
C ASP A 137 -38.13 -31.43 14.53
N PRO A 138 -39.22 -31.82 15.25
CA PRO A 138 -40.13 -32.87 14.82
C PRO A 138 -40.82 -32.53 13.48
N ASP A 139 -41.14 -31.26 13.24
CA ASP A 139 -41.77 -30.80 11.99
C ASP A 139 -40.82 -31.02 10.80
N PHE A 140 -39.52 -30.89 11.00
CA PHE A 140 -38.50 -31.11 9.97
C PHE A 140 -38.21 -32.60 9.74
N THR A 141 -38.14 -33.40 10.81
CA THR A 141 -37.90 -34.85 10.71
C THR A 141 -39.08 -35.61 10.09
N ASP A 142 -40.31 -35.16 10.33
CA ASP A 142 -41.51 -35.75 9.74
C ASP A 142 -41.58 -35.45 8.24
N VAL A 143 -41.24 -34.22 7.81
CA VAL A 143 -41.13 -33.87 6.39
C VAL A 143 -40.06 -34.72 5.69
N LEU A 144 -38.92 -34.96 6.33
CA LEU A 144 -37.87 -35.85 5.79
C LEU A 144 -38.35 -37.31 5.69
N HIS A 145 -39.00 -37.85 6.73
CA HIS A 145 -39.54 -39.21 6.71
C HIS A 145 -40.60 -39.40 5.62
N VAL A 146 -41.48 -38.43 5.42
CA VAL A 146 -42.49 -38.46 4.35
C VAL A 146 -41.82 -38.42 2.97
N GLN A 147 -40.72 -37.67 2.82
CA GLN A 147 -39.96 -37.57 1.57
C GLN A 147 -39.17 -38.86 1.28
N GLU A 148 -38.53 -39.46 2.29
CA GLU A 148 -37.85 -40.77 2.18
C GLU A 148 -38.83 -41.91 1.90
N ALA A 149 -40.01 -41.91 2.55
CA ALA A 149 -41.09 -42.86 2.28
C ALA A 149 -41.65 -42.71 0.85
N ALA A 150 -41.78 -41.48 0.35
CA ALA A 150 -42.20 -41.22 -1.03
C ALA A 150 -41.17 -41.71 -2.07
N LEU A 151 -39.87 -41.57 -1.78
CA LEU A 151 -38.79 -42.05 -2.64
C LEU A 151 -38.66 -43.59 -2.64
N SER A 152 -38.90 -44.23 -1.49
CA SER A 152 -38.85 -45.70 -1.36
C SER A 152 -40.13 -46.41 -1.83
N ALA A 153 -41.28 -45.71 -1.90
CA ALA A 153 -42.50 -46.18 -2.53
C ALA A 153 -42.52 -46.03 -4.07
N SER A 154 -41.58 -45.27 -4.65
CA SER A 154 -41.46 -45.14 -6.11
C SER A 154 -40.57 -46.24 -6.71
N THR A 155 -41.19 -47.31 -7.20
CA THR A 155 -40.60 -48.17 -8.23
C THR A 155 -40.30 -47.30 -9.48
N PRO A 156 -39.17 -47.49 -10.20
CA PRO A 156 -38.83 -46.64 -11.33
C PRO A 156 -39.86 -46.76 -12.47
N GLN A 157 -40.69 -45.72 -12.63
CA GLN A 157 -41.36 -45.42 -13.89
C GLN A 157 -40.50 -44.41 -14.66
N PRO A 158 -40.13 -44.68 -15.92
CA PRO A 158 -39.35 -43.74 -16.70
C PRO A 158 -40.30 -42.65 -17.21
N SER A 159 -40.36 -41.51 -16.54
CA SER A 159 -40.91 -40.31 -17.18
C SER A 159 -40.22 -39.03 -16.72
N SER A 160 -39.40 -38.54 -17.65
CA SER A 160 -39.11 -37.16 -17.99
C SER A 160 -39.24 -36.09 -16.90
N SER A 161 -38.08 -35.64 -16.44
CA SER A 161 -37.65 -34.23 -16.45
C SER A 161 -38.61 -33.17 -15.88
N LYS A 162 -38.29 -32.72 -14.66
CA LYS A 162 -37.82 -31.33 -14.35
C LYS A 162 -37.66 -31.21 -12.84
N LEU A 163 -36.46 -31.49 -12.35
CA LEU A 163 -36.06 -31.08 -11.01
C LEU A 163 -35.72 -29.59 -11.08
N TYR A 164 -36.58 -28.76 -10.48
CA TYR A 164 -36.40 -27.32 -10.41
C TYR A 164 -35.26 -26.99 -9.43
N SER A 165 -34.26 -26.29 -9.96
CA SER A 165 -33.21 -25.60 -9.21
C SER A 165 -33.82 -24.41 -8.46
N ILE A 166 -33.95 -24.50 -7.14
CA ILE A 166 -34.55 -23.43 -6.31
C ILE A 166 -33.50 -22.50 -5.68
N PHE A 167 -32.20 -22.83 -5.74
CA PHE A 167 -31.16 -21.94 -5.21
C PHE A 167 -30.07 -21.63 -6.25
N SER A 168 -30.41 -20.73 -7.18
CA SER A 168 -29.43 -20.00 -7.99
C SER A 168 -29.98 -18.62 -8.33
N SER A 169 -30.08 -17.75 -7.32
CA SER A 169 -30.25 -16.31 -7.54
C SER A 169 -28.98 -15.58 -7.12
N THR A 170 -27.95 -15.66 -7.96
CA THR A 170 -26.87 -14.68 -7.97
C THR A 170 -27.25 -13.50 -8.87
N SER A 171 -27.20 -12.31 -8.28
CA SER A 171 -26.73 -11.07 -8.90
C SER A 171 -27.60 -10.39 -9.97
N GLN A 172 -28.47 -9.47 -9.55
CA GLN A 172 -28.70 -8.24 -10.32
C GLN A 172 -27.85 -7.11 -9.74
N ARG A 173 -26.64 -6.93 -10.29
CA ARG A 173 -25.93 -5.66 -10.20
C ARG A 173 -26.73 -4.62 -11.01
N ARG A 174 -27.30 -3.63 -10.33
CA ARG A 174 -27.84 -2.43 -10.98
C ARG A 174 -26.67 -1.58 -11.52
N PRO A 175 -26.74 -1.05 -12.74
CA PRO A 175 -25.80 -0.03 -13.20
C PRO A 175 -26.17 1.30 -12.53
N THR A 176 -25.30 1.81 -11.67
CA THR A 176 -25.39 3.19 -11.17
C THR A 176 -24.99 4.15 -12.29
N LYS A 177 -25.93 4.98 -12.73
CA LYS A 177 -25.67 6.07 -13.67
C LYS A 177 -24.91 7.18 -12.93
N ASN A 178 -23.79 7.59 -13.51
CA ASN A 178 -23.07 8.81 -13.18
C ASN A 178 -24.02 10.01 -13.21
N VAL A 179 -24.06 10.79 -12.12
CA VAL A 179 -24.56 12.17 -12.14
C VAL A 179 -23.38 13.08 -11.82
N LEU A 180 -22.83 13.66 -12.89
CA LEU A 180 -21.88 14.75 -12.86
C LEU A 180 -22.67 16.03 -12.54
N SER A 181 -22.54 16.56 -11.32
CA SER A 181 -23.08 17.87 -10.96
C SER A 181 -21.95 18.89 -10.89
N SER A 182 -21.75 19.62 -11.99
CA SER A 182 -21.07 20.90 -11.99
C SER A 182 -21.92 21.93 -11.24
N GLN A 183 -21.36 22.57 -10.21
CA GLN A 183 -21.83 23.89 -9.78
C GLN A 183 -20.67 24.88 -9.84
N LYS A 184 -20.69 25.65 -10.93
CA LYS A 184 -19.91 26.86 -11.15
C LYS A 184 -20.81 28.00 -10.65
N LYS A 185 -20.44 28.66 -9.55
CA LYS A 185 -21.02 29.96 -9.17
C LYS A 185 -19.95 31.02 -9.33
N VAL A 186 -20.02 31.71 -10.46
CA VAL A 186 -19.48 33.04 -10.68
C VAL A 186 -20.54 34.00 -10.15
N VAL A 187 -20.18 34.86 -9.19
CA VAL A 187 -20.95 36.06 -8.87
C VAL A 187 -20.02 37.24 -9.10
N VAL A 188 -20.38 38.02 -10.10
CA VAL A 188 -19.91 39.36 -10.39
C VAL A 188 -20.73 40.31 -9.53
N VAL A 189 -20.08 41.09 -8.66
CA VAL A 189 -20.35 42.51 -8.39
C VAL A 189 -19.02 43.14 -8.03
#